data_AF-A0A081N330-F1
#
_entry.id   AF-A0A081N330-F1
#
_cell.length_a   1.000
_cell.length_b   1.000
_cell.length_c   1.000
_cell.angle_alpha   90.00
_cell.angle_beta   90.00
_cell.angle_gamma   90.00
#
_symmetry.space_group_name_H-M   'P 1'
#
loop_
_entity.id
_entity.type
_entity.pdbx_description
1 polymer ?
#
loop_
_entity_poly.entity_id
_entity_poly.type
_entity_poly.pdbx_seq_one_letter_code
_entity_poly.pdbx_strand_id
1 'polypeptide(L)'
;MDSAKHLMVDVEAAGKNPSAALLSIGAVFFDPATGGMDESFYAPIKLSSSQYYGGDIDASTVEWWMQQSDAARAVFSDENRSSLKYVLEEFSKFIKVCAGDHDVYVWGNGPAYDNAILSHAFHKTWVKQPWSFSKDTCVRTMVMLGRELGIDPKNELPREGEHHNALDDAIHQARYVSLIWQKLFAVHQ
;
A
#
# COMPACT_ATOMS: atom_id res chain seq x y z
N MET A 1 -12.01 24.77 2.49
CA MET A 1 -12.47 23.36 2.55
C MET A 1 -11.24 22.58 2.94
N ASP A 2 -11.24 21.95 4.10
CA ASP A 2 -10.11 21.14 4.52
C ASP A 2 -9.85 20.05 3.48
N SER A 3 -8.67 20.10 2.85
CA SER A 3 -8.30 19.15 1.81
C SER A 3 -8.15 17.76 2.43
N ALA A 4 -8.84 16.78 1.86
CA ALA A 4 -8.61 15.38 2.19
C ALA A 4 -7.12 15.03 2.02
N LYS A 5 -6.60 14.14 2.86
CA LYS A 5 -5.21 13.66 2.75
C LYS A 5 -5.13 12.46 1.82
N HIS A 6 -3.95 12.21 1.26
CA HIS A 6 -3.69 11.06 0.40
C HIS A 6 -2.64 10.16 1.07
N LEU A 7 -2.96 8.86 1.11
CA LEU A 7 -2.10 7.82 1.66
C LEU A 7 -1.86 6.78 0.57
N MET A 8 -0.62 6.57 0.16
CA MET A 8 -0.26 5.44 -0.67
C MET A 8 -0.04 4.22 0.20
N VAL A 9 -0.57 3.07 -0.21
CA VAL A 9 -0.35 1.78 0.44
C VAL A 9 0.10 0.75 -0.58
N ASP A 10 0.96 -0.15 -0.12
CA ASP A 10 1.31 -1.39 -0.81
C ASP A 10 1.42 -2.50 0.23
N VAL A 11 1.12 -3.73 -0.17
CA VAL A 11 1.16 -4.88 0.73
C VAL A 11 1.85 -6.05 0.07
N GLU A 12 2.63 -6.77 0.88
CA GLU A 12 3.09 -8.10 0.48
C GLU A 12 2.16 -9.14 1.10
N ALA A 13 1.80 -10.15 0.31
CA ALA A 13 0.88 -11.20 0.74
C ALA A 13 1.30 -12.57 0.21
N ALA A 14 0.83 -13.62 0.88
CA ALA A 14 1.05 -15.01 0.49
C ALA A 14 -0.10 -15.58 -0.37
N GLY A 15 -0.83 -14.73 -1.10
CA GLY A 15 -1.96 -15.14 -1.95
C GLY A 15 -2.42 -14.05 -2.91
N LYS A 16 -3.27 -14.41 -3.87
CA LYS A 16 -3.78 -13.50 -4.92
C LYS A 16 -5.22 -13.02 -4.70
N ASN A 17 -5.91 -13.60 -3.73
CA ASN A 17 -7.30 -13.32 -3.42
C ASN A 17 -7.42 -12.28 -2.28
N PRO A 18 -8.59 -11.63 -2.10
CA PRO A 18 -8.78 -10.67 -1.01
C PRO A 18 -8.63 -11.25 0.41
N SER A 19 -8.71 -12.56 0.58
CA SER A 19 -8.45 -13.23 1.87
C SER A 19 -7.00 -13.64 2.07
N ALA A 20 -6.07 -13.25 1.19
CA ALA A 20 -4.67 -13.62 1.30
C ALA A 20 -4.02 -13.20 2.63
N ALA A 21 -3.14 -14.06 3.13
CA ALA A 21 -2.37 -13.79 4.33
C ALA A 21 -1.34 -12.67 4.08
N LEU A 22 -1.54 -11.52 4.73
CA LEU A 22 -0.59 -10.40 4.75
C LEU A 22 0.77 -10.79 5.36
N LEU A 23 1.84 -10.33 4.71
CA LEU A 23 3.24 -10.46 5.09
C LEU A 23 3.85 -9.12 5.54
N SER A 24 3.47 -8.01 4.92
CA SER A 24 3.86 -6.66 5.35
C SER A 24 2.90 -5.60 4.83
N ILE A 25 2.87 -4.45 5.50
CA ILE A 25 2.18 -3.24 5.05
C ILE A 25 3.22 -2.14 4.92
N GLY A 26 3.25 -1.48 3.77
CA GLY A 26 4.00 -0.25 3.54
C GLY A 26 3.03 0.88 3.20
N ALA A 27 3.26 2.06 3.76
CA ALA A 27 2.43 3.22 3.47
C ALA A 27 3.19 4.53 3.61
N VAL A 28 2.78 5.53 2.84
CA VAL A 28 3.34 6.89 2.92
C VAL A 28 2.26 7.93 2.64
N PHE A 29 2.15 8.92 3.53
CA PHE A 29 1.33 10.10 3.24
C PHE A 29 2.03 10.94 2.19
N PHE A 30 1.25 11.47 1.26
CA PHE A 30 1.79 12.30 0.20
C PHE A 30 0.79 13.37 -0.25
N ASP A 31 1.30 14.41 -0.89
CA ASP A 31 0.50 15.41 -1.58
C ASP A 31 0.71 15.26 -3.09
N PRO A 32 -0.29 14.77 -3.85
CA PRO A 32 -0.15 14.57 -5.29
C PRO A 32 0.00 15.90 -6.06
N ALA A 33 -0.43 17.04 -5.51
CA ALA A 33 -0.29 18.33 -6.16
C ALA A 33 1.13 18.88 -6.06
N THR A 34 1.82 18.68 -4.93
CA THR A 34 3.20 19.16 -4.73
C THR A 34 4.27 18.09 -4.97
N GLY A 35 3.89 16.81 -4.92
CA GLY A 35 4.81 15.67 -4.92
C GLY A 35 5.53 15.46 -3.58
N GLY A 36 5.12 16.20 -2.54
CA GLY A 36 5.66 16.07 -1.19
C GLY A 36 5.32 14.71 -0.59
N MET A 37 6.28 14.11 0.11
CA MET A 37 6.10 12.90 0.91
C MET A 37 6.26 13.26 2.38
N ASP A 38 5.34 12.78 3.21
CA ASP A 38 5.30 13.02 4.65
C ASP A 38 5.65 11.72 5.41
N GLU A 39 4.98 11.52 6.56
CA GLU A 39 5.16 10.36 7.41
C GLU A 39 4.90 9.04 6.69
N SER A 40 5.71 8.05 7.02
CA SER A 40 5.66 6.71 6.45
C SER A 40 5.46 5.64 7.52
N PHE A 41 4.97 4.49 7.09
CA PHE A 41 4.71 3.32 7.92
C PHE A 41 5.21 2.08 7.20
N TYR A 42 5.97 1.25 7.91
CA TYR A 42 6.33 -0.08 7.47
C TYR A 42 6.16 -1.04 8.64
N ALA A 43 5.45 -2.13 8.42
CA ALA A 43 5.30 -3.17 9.43
C ALA A 43 5.29 -4.56 8.79
N PRO A 44 6.27 -5.41 9.09
CA PRO A 44 6.25 -6.82 8.73
C PRO A 44 5.35 -7.61 9.69
N ILE A 45 4.69 -8.64 9.19
CA ILE A 45 3.64 -9.41 9.86
C ILE A 45 4.05 -10.89 9.92
N LYS A 46 3.88 -11.51 11.09
CA LYS A 46 4.03 -12.97 11.23
C LYS A 46 3.00 -13.67 10.34
N LEU A 47 3.46 -14.38 9.31
CA LEU A 47 2.60 -15.18 8.43
C LEU A 47 1.67 -16.11 9.22
N SER A 48 2.18 -16.75 10.27
CA SER A 48 1.38 -17.60 11.17
C SER A 48 0.26 -16.84 11.88
N SER A 49 0.49 -15.58 12.26
CA SER A 49 -0.57 -14.74 12.82
C SER A 49 -1.59 -14.34 11.78
N SER A 50 -1.16 -14.05 10.54
CA SER A 50 -2.06 -13.71 9.45
C SER A 50 -2.97 -14.90 9.10
N GLN A 51 -2.39 -16.10 8.99
CA GLN A 51 -3.11 -17.35 8.82
C GLN A 51 -4.06 -17.67 9.98
N TYR A 52 -3.64 -17.41 11.22
CA TYR A 52 -4.50 -17.60 12.41
C TYR A 52 -5.80 -16.80 12.33
N TYR A 53 -5.76 -15.59 11.75
CA TYR A 53 -6.97 -14.77 11.50
C TYR A 53 -7.68 -15.13 10.18
N GLY A 54 -7.38 -16.29 9.58
CA GLY A 54 -8.04 -16.77 8.37
C GLY A 54 -7.50 -16.16 7.08
N GLY A 55 -6.22 -15.76 7.07
CA GLY A 55 -5.50 -15.42 5.85
C GLY A 55 -5.12 -16.66 5.04
N ASP A 56 -5.48 -16.68 3.75
CA ASP A 56 -5.20 -17.77 2.84
C ASP A 56 -3.74 -17.75 2.36
N ILE A 57 -3.16 -18.94 2.20
CA ILE A 57 -1.81 -19.13 1.66
C ILE A 57 -1.94 -19.95 0.38
N ASP A 58 -1.59 -19.34 -0.74
CA ASP A 58 -1.63 -19.99 -2.05
C ASP A 58 -0.26 -20.63 -2.34
N ALA A 59 -0.25 -21.95 -2.62
CA ALA A 59 0.99 -22.67 -2.93
C ALA A 59 1.77 -22.02 -4.10
N SER A 60 1.06 -21.59 -5.15
CA SER A 60 1.70 -20.90 -6.29
C SER A 60 2.34 -19.56 -5.92
N THR A 61 1.82 -18.88 -4.90
CA THR A 61 2.42 -17.63 -4.40
C THR A 61 3.64 -17.93 -3.54
N VAL A 62 3.63 -19.01 -2.77
CA VAL A 62 4.82 -19.50 -2.04
C VAL A 62 5.94 -19.90 -3.03
N GLU A 63 5.61 -20.65 -4.08
CA GLU A 63 6.58 -21.02 -5.14
C GLU A 63 7.15 -19.78 -5.84
N TRP A 64 6.31 -18.77 -6.10
CA TRP A 64 6.75 -17.49 -6.65
C TRP A 64 7.68 -16.75 -5.69
N TRP A 65 7.40 -16.75 -4.37
CA TRP A 65 8.27 -16.17 -3.34
C TRP A 65 9.63 -16.85 -3.29
N MET A 66 9.69 -18.18 -3.48
CA MET A 66 10.95 -18.93 -3.50
C MET A 66 11.87 -18.52 -4.66
N GLN A 67 11.34 -17.90 -5.70
CA GLN A 67 12.10 -17.41 -6.86
C GLN A 67 12.58 -15.96 -6.69
N GLN A 68 12.13 -15.25 -5.65
CA GLN A 68 12.54 -13.86 -5.41
C GLN A 68 13.94 -13.76 -4.82
N SER A 69 14.51 -12.55 -4.88
CA SER A 69 15.82 -12.25 -4.29
C SER A 69 15.84 -12.48 -2.79
N ASP A 70 17.03 -12.66 -2.22
CA ASP A 70 17.19 -12.80 -0.77
C ASP A 70 16.67 -11.55 -0.02
N ALA A 71 16.87 -10.37 -0.60
CA ALA A 71 16.34 -9.12 -0.06
C ALA A 71 14.81 -9.11 -0.02
N ALA A 72 14.14 -9.54 -1.10
CA ALA A 72 12.68 -9.65 -1.14
C ALA A 72 12.16 -10.69 -0.13
N ARG A 73 12.82 -11.86 -0.05
CA ARG A 73 12.43 -12.92 0.90
C ARG A 73 12.70 -12.56 2.37
N ALA A 74 13.45 -11.49 2.65
CA ALA A 74 13.78 -11.08 4.00
C ALA A 74 12.53 -10.77 4.86
N VAL A 75 11.38 -10.46 4.25
CA VAL A 75 10.10 -10.29 4.95
C VAL A 75 9.72 -11.52 5.81
N PHE A 76 10.10 -12.73 5.39
CA PHE A 76 9.84 -13.96 6.14
C PHE A 76 10.80 -14.18 7.33
N SER A 77 11.94 -13.49 7.36
CA SER A 77 12.96 -13.57 8.43
C SER A 77 13.15 -12.31 9.28
N ASP A 78 12.73 -11.13 8.84
CA ASP A 78 12.60 -9.85 9.59
C ASP A 78 12.21 -10.03 11.08
N GLU A 79 13.11 -9.61 11.97
CA GLU A 79 12.95 -9.77 13.42
C GLU A 79 11.83 -8.89 14.01
N ASN A 80 11.42 -7.84 13.31
CA ASN A 80 10.38 -6.91 13.75
C ASN A 80 8.96 -7.42 13.46
N ARG A 81 8.81 -8.60 12.84
CA ARG A 81 7.51 -9.19 12.54
C ARG A 81 6.62 -9.24 13.78
N SER A 82 5.45 -8.65 13.68
CA SER A 82 4.47 -8.60 14.76
C SER A 82 3.17 -9.35 14.41
N SER A 83 2.25 -9.48 15.37
CA SER A 83 0.95 -10.12 15.09
C SER A 83 0.12 -9.24 14.15
N LEU A 84 -0.70 -9.86 13.30
CA LEU A 84 -1.53 -9.12 12.34
C LEU A 84 -2.41 -8.08 13.04
N LYS A 85 -3.11 -8.48 14.10
CA LYS A 85 -4.00 -7.58 14.84
C LYS A 85 -3.26 -6.37 15.40
N TYR A 86 -2.08 -6.57 16.00
CA TYR A 86 -1.28 -5.47 16.52
C TYR A 86 -0.84 -4.51 15.41
N VAL A 87 -0.35 -5.04 14.29
CA VAL A 87 0.06 -4.21 13.14
C VAL A 87 -1.10 -3.39 12.60
N LEU A 88 -2.30 -3.97 12.49
CA LEU A 88 -3.49 -3.23 12.04
C LEU A 88 -3.94 -2.16 13.05
N GLU A 89 -3.79 -2.40 14.36
CA GLU A 89 -4.06 -1.40 15.39
C GLU A 89 -3.06 -0.22 15.31
N GLU A 90 -1.77 -0.51 15.12
CA GLU A 90 -0.74 0.52 14.92
C GLU A 90 -0.94 1.28 13.61
N PHE A 91 -1.31 0.59 12.52
CA PHE A 91 -1.60 1.24 11.25
C PHE A 91 -2.82 2.18 11.35
N SER A 92 -3.87 1.77 12.07
CA SER A 92 -5.01 2.64 12.37
C SER A 92 -4.63 3.86 13.21
N LYS A 93 -3.72 3.70 14.17
CA LYS A 93 -3.20 4.83 14.97
C LYS A 93 -2.37 5.77 14.10
N PHE A 94 -1.48 5.23 13.27
CA PHE A 94 -0.68 6.00 12.32
C PHE A 94 -1.56 6.88 11.42
N ILE A 95 -2.56 6.28 10.77
CA ILE A 95 -3.50 7.03 9.91
C ILE A 95 -4.20 8.12 10.72
N LYS A 96 -4.70 7.82 11.93
CA LYS A 96 -5.40 8.78 12.76
C LYS A 96 -4.50 9.95 13.22
N VAL A 97 -3.26 9.67 13.62
CA VAL A 97 -2.31 10.70 14.07
C VAL A 97 -1.93 11.62 12.92
N CYS A 98 -1.64 11.05 11.74
CA CYS A 98 -1.21 11.82 10.58
C CYS A 98 -2.36 12.57 9.90
N ALA A 99 -3.57 11.99 9.87
CA ALA A 99 -4.72 12.57 9.21
C ALA A 99 -5.59 13.46 10.11
N GLY A 100 -5.52 13.33 11.44
CA GLY A 100 -6.43 14.05 12.34
C GLY A 100 -7.89 13.73 12.02
N ASP A 101 -8.70 14.77 11.82
CA ASP A 101 -10.13 14.66 11.47
C ASP A 101 -10.38 14.71 9.94
N HIS A 102 -9.32 14.75 9.13
CA HIS A 102 -9.44 14.80 7.67
C HIS A 102 -9.81 13.43 7.08
N ASP A 103 -10.64 13.45 6.04
CA ASP A 103 -10.82 12.28 5.17
C ASP A 103 -9.47 11.86 4.55
N VAL A 104 -9.27 10.54 4.38
CA VAL A 104 -8.07 9.97 3.75
C VAL A 104 -8.45 9.17 2.52
N TYR A 105 -7.93 9.57 1.35
CA TYR A 105 -7.91 8.75 0.14
C TYR A 105 -6.77 7.73 0.23
N VAL A 106 -7.13 6.45 0.21
CA VAL A 106 -6.17 5.34 0.32
C VAL A 106 -5.93 4.76 -1.06
N TRP A 107 -4.71 4.95 -1.56
CA TRP A 107 -4.28 4.54 -2.89
C TRP A 107 -3.61 3.18 -2.84
N GLY A 108 -4.02 2.26 -3.71
CA GLY A 108 -3.32 0.99 -3.93
C GLY A 108 -2.95 0.78 -5.40
N ASN A 109 -1.87 0.03 -5.65
CA ASN A 109 -1.45 -0.32 -7.01
C ASN A 109 -2.52 -1.15 -7.74
N GLY A 110 -3.39 -1.82 -7.00
CA GLY A 110 -4.73 -2.16 -7.45
C GLY A 110 -5.61 -2.25 -6.21
N PRO A 111 -6.54 -1.32 -5.96
CA PRO A 111 -7.32 -1.32 -4.72
C PRO A 111 -8.20 -2.57 -4.57
N ALA A 112 -8.57 -3.21 -5.68
CA ALA A 112 -9.22 -4.53 -5.66
C ALA A 112 -8.33 -5.67 -5.12
N TYR A 113 -7.04 -5.40 -4.91
CA TYR A 113 -6.04 -6.27 -4.31
C TYR A 113 -5.54 -5.68 -2.99
N ASP A 114 -4.77 -4.59 -3.01
CA ASP A 114 -4.09 -4.04 -1.81
C ASP A 114 -5.10 -3.61 -0.74
N ASN A 115 -6.00 -2.68 -1.10
CA ASN A 115 -7.03 -2.18 -0.18
C ASN A 115 -8.02 -3.29 0.20
N ALA A 116 -8.35 -4.19 -0.73
CA ALA A 116 -9.27 -5.29 -0.48
C ALA A 116 -8.71 -6.29 0.54
N ILE A 117 -7.42 -6.65 0.44
CA ILE A 117 -6.73 -7.51 1.41
C ILE A 117 -6.68 -6.83 2.77
N LEU A 118 -6.31 -5.54 2.83
CA LEU A 118 -6.31 -4.78 4.08
C LEU A 118 -7.70 -4.74 4.72
N SER A 119 -8.73 -4.42 3.94
CA SER A 119 -10.13 -4.35 4.42
C SER A 119 -10.60 -5.70 4.96
N HIS A 120 -10.25 -6.80 4.27
CA HIS A 120 -10.54 -8.15 4.74
C HIS A 120 -9.78 -8.46 6.04
N ALA A 121 -8.51 -8.09 6.14
CA ALA A 121 -7.70 -8.29 7.34
C ALA A 121 -8.28 -7.52 8.55
N PHE A 122 -8.64 -6.25 8.39
CA PHE A 122 -9.34 -5.45 9.40
C PHE A 122 -10.62 -6.14 9.90
N HIS A 123 -11.45 -6.60 8.97
CA HIS A 123 -12.68 -7.33 9.29
C HIS A 123 -12.38 -8.61 10.09
N LYS A 124 -11.41 -9.43 9.66
CA LYS A 124 -11.05 -10.70 10.31
C LYS A 124 -10.43 -10.54 11.69
N THR A 125 -9.76 -9.43 11.97
CA THR A 125 -9.16 -9.14 13.29
C THR A 125 -10.09 -8.36 14.22
N TRP A 126 -11.30 -8.02 13.76
CA TRP A 126 -12.24 -7.14 14.47
C TRP A 126 -11.64 -5.76 14.80
N VAL A 127 -10.70 -5.30 13.98
CA VAL A 127 -10.14 -3.95 14.10
C VAL A 127 -10.92 -3.05 13.14
N LYS A 128 -11.38 -1.90 13.62
CA LYS A 128 -12.11 -0.96 12.77
C LYS A 128 -11.17 -0.40 11.70
N GLN A 129 -11.55 -0.54 10.44
CA GLN A 129 -10.88 0.09 9.31
C GLN A 129 -10.91 1.63 9.47
N PRO A 130 -9.77 2.32 9.34
CA PRO A 130 -9.66 3.74 9.66
C PRO A 130 -10.04 4.66 8.47
N TRP A 131 -10.42 4.11 7.32
CA TRP A 131 -10.95 4.86 6.18
C TRP A 131 -12.28 4.28 5.68
N SER A 132 -13.06 5.07 4.95
CA SER A 132 -14.27 4.61 4.26
C SER A 132 -13.92 3.88 2.97
N PHE A 133 -14.61 2.78 2.66
CA PHE A 133 -14.46 2.07 1.37
C PHE A 133 -14.67 2.97 0.15
N SER A 134 -15.43 4.07 0.29
CA SER A 134 -15.62 5.07 -0.78
C SER A 134 -14.40 5.93 -1.07
N LYS A 135 -13.31 5.78 -0.28
CA LYS A 135 -12.06 6.53 -0.42
C LYS A 135 -10.92 5.68 -0.99
N ASP A 136 -11.21 4.45 -1.42
CA ASP A 136 -10.25 3.63 -2.15
C ASP A 136 -9.94 4.25 -3.51
N THR A 137 -8.65 4.42 -3.82
CA THR A 137 -8.17 5.08 -5.04
C THR A 137 -7.21 4.18 -5.81
N CYS A 138 -7.31 4.22 -7.14
CA CYS A 138 -6.61 3.28 -8.01
C CYS A 138 -5.43 3.92 -8.73
N VAL A 139 -4.22 3.46 -8.39
CA VAL A 139 -2.99 3.87 -9.05
C VAL A 139 -2.96 3.44 -10.52
N ARG A 140 -3.44 2.23 -10.85
CA ARG A 140 -3.50 1.76 -12.26
C ARG A 140 -4.36 2.66 -13.14
N THR A 141 -5.41 3.27 -12.59
CA THR A 141 -6.22 4.25 -13.32
C THR A 141 -5.41 5.51 -13.62
N MET A 142 -4.66 6.02 -12.65
CA MET A 142 -3.75 7.15 -12.88
C MET A 142 -2.68 6.81 -13.92
N VAL A 143 -2.05 5.64 -13.84
CA VAL A 143 -1.04 5.19 -14.82
C VAL A 143 -1.63 5.12 -16.23
N MET A 144 -2.86 4.61 -16.37
CA MET A 144 -3.56 4.59 -17.66
C MET A 144 -3.74 6.01 -18.23
N LEU A 145 -4.19 6.97 -17.41
CA LEU A 145 -4.31 8.38 -17.84
C LEU A 145 -2.96 9.03 -18.15
N GLY A 146 -1.93 8.73 -17.36
CA GLY A 146 -0.56 9.22 -17.60
C GLY A 146 -0.02 8.80 -18.96
N ARG A 147 -0.30 7.57 -19.39
CA ARG A 147 0.12 7.07 -20.70
C ARG A 147 -0.52 7.82 -21.86
N GLU A 148 -1.78 8.22 -21.72
CA GLU A 148 -2.45 9.09 -22.72
C GLU A 148 -1.81 10.49 -22.79
N LEU A 149 -1.11 10.91 -21.73
CA LEU A 149 -0.32 12.14 -21.68
C LEU A 149 1.14 11.96 -22.11
N GLY A 150 1.52 10.74 -22.55
CA GLY A 150 2.89 10.42 -22.93
C GLY A 150 3.85 10.22 -21.75
N ILE A 151 3.33 9.90 -20.56
CA ILE A 151 4.11 9.53 -19.37
C ILE A 151 3.98 8.02 -19.15
N ASP A 152 5.07 7.28 -19.27
CA ASP A 152 5.14 5.88 -18.85
C ASP A 152 5.98 5.72 -17.56
N PRO A 153 5.34 5.77 -16.39
CA PRO A 153 6.06 5.89 -15.12
C PRO A 153 6.94 4.68 -14.80
N LYS A 154 6.62 3.50 -15.35
CA LYS A 154 7.42 2.29 -15.16
C LYS A 154 8.78 2.34 -15.86
N ASN A 155 8.91 3.17 -16.89
CA ASN A 155 10.13 3.29 -17.69
C ASN A 155 10.84 4.63 -17.43
N GLU A 156 10.10 5.65 -17.03
CA GLU A 156 10.62 7.02 -16.89
C GLU A 156 11.09 7.38 -15.49
N LEU A 157 10.55 6.72 -14.45
CA LEU A 157 10.97 6.98 -13.07
C LEU A 157 11.83 5.84 -12.57
N PRO A 158 13.13 6.08 -12.29
CA PRO A 158 13.96 5.06 -11.68
C PRO A 158 13.38 4.71 -10.31
N ARG A 159 13.27 3.41 -10.06
CA ARG A 159 12.94 2.93 -8.72
C ARG A 159 14.10 3.20 -7.79
N GLU A 160 13.79 3.74 -6.63
CA GLU A 160 14.68 3.77 -5.48
C GLU A 160 14.14 2.76 -4.45
N GLY A 161 15.05 2.04 -3.79
CA GLY A 161 14.67 0.96 -2.88
C GLY A 161 14.47 -0.39 -3.58
N GLU A 162 14.05 -1.38 -2.81
CA GLU A 162 14.04 -2.78 -3.25
C GLU A 162 12.68 -3.28 -3.71
N HIS A 163 12.70 -4.09 -4.77
CA HIS A 163 11.52 -4.82 -5.21
C HIS A 163 11.01 -5.75 -4.13
N HIS A 164 9.69 -5.71 -3.92
CA HIS A 164 8.98 -6.49 -2.91
C HIS A 164 9.27 -6.05 -1.46
N ASN A 165 9.67 -4.78 -1.30
CA ASN A 165 9.54 -4.06 -0.05
C ASN A 165 8.32 -3.14 -0.16
N ALA A 166 7.28 -3.43 0.63
CA ALA A 166 6.01 -2.71 0.56
C ALA A 166 6.16 -1.18 0.75
N LEU A 167 7.10 -0.69 1.57
CA LEU A 167 7.27 0.75 1.75
C LEU A 167 7.97 1.40 0.54
N ASP A 168 9.03 0.77 0.03
CA ASP A 168 9.72 1.27 -1.17
C ASP A 168 8.76 1.29 -2.38
N ASP A 169 7.94 0.26 -2.50
CA ASP A 169 6.84 0.18 -3.47
C ASP A 169 5.85 1.33 -3.29
N ALA A 170 5.32 1.55 -2.08
CA ALA A 170 4.40 2.66 -1.81
C ALA A 170 5.01 4.04 -2.13
N ILE A 171 6.28 4.28 -1.77
CA ILE A 171 6.96 5.54 -2.07
C ILE A 171 7.11 5.73 -3.57
N HIS A 172 7.58 4.71 -4.29
CA HIS A 172 7.74 4.78 -5.73
C HIS A 172 6.40 5.03 -6.43
N GLN A 173 5.33 4.38 -5.97
CA GLN A 173 3.96 4.56 -6.47
C GLN A 173 3.44 5.99 -6.25
N ALA A 174 3.64 6.54 -5.05
CA ALA A 174 3.23 7.90 -4.73
C ALA A 174 3.94 8.94 -5.62
N ARG A 175 5.23 8.74 -5.92
CA ARG A 175 6.01 9.65 -6.80
C ARG A 175 5.40 9.75 -8.19
N TYR A 176 5.12 8.60 -8.80
CA TYR A 176 4.61 8.63 -10.17
C TYR A 176 3.13 9.03 -10.26
N VAL A 177 2.33 8.75 -9.22
CA VAL A 177 0.97 9.30 -9.13
C VAL A 177 1.01 10.82 -9.06
N SER A 178 1.92 11.39 -8.27
CA SER A 178 2.09 12.85 -8.16
C SER A 178 2.51 13.48 -9.48
N LEU A 179 3.45 12.86 -10.20
CA LEU A 179 3.89 13.34 -11.52
C LEU A 179 2.73 13.38 -12.53
N ILE A 180 1.91 12.33 -12.57
CA ILE A 180 0.74 12.28 -13.47
C ILE A 180 -0.33 13.28 -13.02
N TRP A 181 -0.59 13.38 -11.73
CA TRP A 181 -1.55 14.32 -11.15
C TRP A 181 -1.20 15.76 -11.51
N GLN A 182 0.04 16.17 -11.28
CA GLN A 182 0.54 17.49 -11.65
C GLN A 182 0.35 17.76 -13.14
N LYS A 183 0.64 16.78 -14.01
CA LYS A 183 0.44 16.96 -15.46
C LYS A 183 -1.04 17.14 -15.84
N LEU A 184 -1.94 16.36 -15.23
CA LEU A 184 -3.39 16.44 -15.49
C LEU A 184 -3.97 17.79 -15.07
N PHE A 185 -3.52 18.33 -13.94
CA PHE A 185 -4.13 19.53 -13.34
C PHE A 185 -3.32 20.81 -13.53
N ALA A 186 -2.10 20.76 -14.06
CA ALA A 186 -1.30 21.95 -14.40
C ALA A 186 -1.92 22.84 -15.48
N VAL A 187 -2.88 22.33 -16.28
CA VAL A 187 -3.58 23.13 -17.32
C VAL A 187 -4.67 24.02 -16.71
N HIS A 188 -4.99 23.85 -15.43
CA HIS A 188 -6.06 24.57 -14.73
C HIS A 188 -5.55 25.46 -13.58
N GLN A 189 -4.24 25.69 -13.49
CA GLN A 189 -3.61 26.72 -12.63
C GLN A 189 -3.13 27.89 -13.49
#